data_AF-A0A6J6PV56-F1
#
_entry.id   AF-A0A6J6PV56-F1
#
_cell.length_a   1.000
_cell.length_b   1.000
_cell.length_c   1.000
_cell.angle_alpha   90.00
_cell.angle_beta   90.00
_cell.angle_gamma   90.00
#
_symmetry.space_group_name_H-M   'P 1'
#
loop_
_entity.id
_entity.type
_entity.pdbx_description
1 polymer ?
#
loop_
_entity_poly.entity_id
_entity_poly.type
_entity_poly.pdbx_seq_one_letter_code
_entity_poly.pdbx_strand_id
1 'polypeptide(L)' 'MKGRPFVAVAADMIEGIIVTNQLSGPDALRVRGALWAALGFAVAASEAPATTVRRVA' A
#
# COMPACT_ATOMS: atom_id res chain seq x y z
N MET A 1 22.52 12.75 3.13
CA MET A 1 21.17 12.45 3.67
C MET A 1 21.32 11.97 5.11
N LYS A 2 21.12 12.84 6.10
CA LYS A 2 20.99 12.46 7.51
C LYS A 2 19.62 12.98 7.96
N GLY A 3 18.79 12.15 8.57
CA GLY A 3 17.49 12.55 9.13
C GLY A 3 16.24 12.27 8.29
N ARG A 4 16.33 11.73 7.06
CA ARG A 4 15.13 11.21 6.39
C ARG A 4 14.74 9.85 6.99
N PRO A 5 13.48 9.65 7.42
CA PRO A 5 13.03 8.36 7.90
C PRO A 5 13.20 7.27 6.84
N PHE A 6 13.57 6.06 7.26
CA PHE A 6 13.70 4.90 6.36
C PHE A 6 12.44 4.69 5.50
N VAL A 7 11.26 4.82 6.11
CA VAL A 7 9.97 4.68 5.43
C VAL A 7 9.82 5.65 4.26
N ALA A 8 10.32 6.88 4.39
CA ALA A 8 10.24 7.87 3.31
C ALA A 8 11.14 7.47 2.13
N VAL A 9 12.33 6.94 2.41
CA VAL A 9 13.25 6.44 1.38
C VAL A 9 12.67 5.19 0.70
N ALA A 10 12.11 4.26 1.49
CA ALA A 10 11.48 3.05 0.97
C ALA A 10 10.28 3.38 0.07
N ALA A 11 9.47 4.37 0.44
CA ALA A 11 8.35 4.84 -0.38
C ALA A 11 8.84 5.36 -1.74
N ASP A 12 9.89 6.18 -1.76
CA ASP A 12 10.47 6.70 -3.01
C ASP A 12 11.03 5.55 -3.88
N MET A 13 11.71 4.57 -3.28
CA MET A 13 12.25 3.40 -4.00
C MET A 13 11.14 2.54 -4.61
N ILE A 14 10.07 2.29 -3.86
CA ILE A 14 8.91 1.53 -4.33
C ILE A 14 8.24 2.27 -5.50
N GLU A 15 8.03 3.59 -5.39
CA GLU A 15 7.42 4.35 -6.47
C GLU A 15 8.32 4.40 -7.72
N GLY A 16 9.64 4.47 -7.54
CA GLY A 16 10.60 4.31 -8.64
C GLY A 16 10.41 3.00 -9.40
N ILE A 17 10.21 1.87 -8.69
CA ILE A 17 9.93 0.57 -9.32
C ILE A 17 8.63 0.63 -10.13
N ILE A 18 7.57 1.25 -9.61
CA ILE A 18 6.29 1.38 -10.32
C ILE A 18 6.46 2.16 -11.62
N VAL A 19 7.06 3.36 -11.55
CA VAL A 19 7.20 4.28 -12.68
C VAL A 19 8.11 3.70 -13.76
N THR A 20 9.29 3.18 -13.37
CA THR A 20 10.27 2.64 -14.34
C THR A 20 9.73 1.41 -15.08
N ASN A 21 8.83 0.64 -14.46
CA ASN A 21 8.20 -0.53 -15.07
C ASN A 21 6.83 -0.23 -15.68
N GLN A 22 6.40 1.04 -15.70
CA GLN A 22 5.11 1.48 -16.25
C GLN A 22 3.90 0.72 -15.67
N LEU A 23 4.00 0.29 -14.40
CA LEU A 23 2.92 -0.42 -13.74
C LEU A 23 1.79 0.57 -13.43
N SER A 24 0.55 0.15 -13.71
CA SER A 24 -0.64 0.97 -13.45
C SER A 24 -1.80 0.15 -12.89
N GLY A 25 -2.83 0.84 -12.42
CA GLY A 25 -4.08 0.22 -11.95
C GLY A 25 -3.86 -0.86 -10.88
N PRO A 26 -4.57 -2.00 -10.98
CA PRO A 26 -4.47 -3.09 -10.00
C PRO A 26 -3.07 -3.68 -9.86
N ASP A 27 -2.27 -3.69 -10.93
CA ASP A 27 -0.94 -4.31 -10.91
C ASP A 27 0.04 -3.47 -10.09
N ALA A 28 -0.02 -2.14 -10.26
CA ALA A 28 0.76 -1.22 -9.44
C ALA A 28 0.38 -1.32 -7.95
N LEU A 29 -0.90 -1.52 -7.64
CA LEU A 29 -1.36 -1.71 -6.26
C LEU A 29 -0.82 -3.02 -5.66
N ARG A 30 -0.92 -4.14 -6.40
CA ARG A 30 -0.41 -5.45 -5.94
C ARG A 30 1.09 -5.41 -5.69
N VAL A 31 1.86 -4.80 -6.60
CA VAL A 31 3.33 -4.70 -6.46
C VAL A 31 3.72 -3.80 -5.29
N ARG A 32 3.06 -2.64 -5.10
CA ARG A 32 3.30 -1.80 -3.91
C ARG A 32 3.06 -2.58 -2.62
N GLY A 33 1.95 -3.30 -2.54
CA GLY A 33 1.62 -4.13 -1.38
C GLY A 33 2.66 -5.22 -1.11
N ALA A 34 3.09 -5.93 -2.16
CA ALA A 34 4.12 -6.97 -2.04
C ALA A 34 5.48 -6.43 -1.59
N LEU A 35 5.91 -5.28 -2.11
CA LEU A 35 7.18 -4.65 -1.73
C LEU A 35 7.16 -4.14 -0.28
N TRP A 36 6.06 -3.52 0.16
CA TRP A 36 5.89 -3.15 1.55
C TRP A 36 5.87 -4.36 2.49
N ALA A 37 5.18 -5.43 2.10
CA ALA A 37 5.16 -6.68 2.86
C ALA A 37 6.56 -7.33 2.96
N ALA A 38 7.35 -7.30 1.87
CA ALA A 38 8.73 -7.78 1.88
C ALA A 38 9.65 -6.99 2.82
N LEU A 39 9.33 -5.72 3.07
CA LEU A 39 10.00 -4.86 4.07
C LEU A 39 9.44 -5.06 5.49
N GLY A 40 8.47 -5.96 5.70
CA GLY A 40 7.85 -6.25 7.00
C GLY A 40 6.71 -5.31 7.39
N PHE A 41 6.22 -4.46 6.47
CA PHE A 41 5.07 -3.60 6.73
C PHE A 41 3.78 -4.35 6.40
N ALA A 42 2.89 -4.45 7.39
CA ALA A 42 1.55 -4.97 7.15
C ALA A 42 0.73 -3.93 6.38
N VAL A 43 0.17 -4.33 5.24
CA VAL A 43 -0.95 -3.60 4.64
C VAL A 43 -2.16 -3.92 5.50
N ALA A 44 -2.68 -2.92 6.22
CA ALA A 44 -3.95 -3.07 6.91
C ALA A 44 -5.00 -3.43 5.84
N ALA A 45 -5.63 -4.60 5.99
CA ALA A 45 -6.82 -4.89 5.23
C ALA A 45 -7.84 -3.80 5.56
N SER A 46 -8.33 -3.10 4.54
CA SER A 46 -9.47 -2.22 4.74
C SER A 46 -10.66 -3.12 5.04
N GLU A 47 -11.02 -3.27 6.32
CA GLU A 47 -12.34 -3.78 6.66
C GLU A 47 -13.36 -2.83 6.04
N ALA A 48 -14.15 -3.35 5.09
CA ALA A 48 -15.30 -2.62 4.60
C ALA A 48 -16.20 -2.31 5.82
N PRO A 49 -16.71 -1.09 5.98
CA PRO A 49 -17.56 -0.76 7.11
C PRO A 49 -18.74 -1.73 7.13
N ALA A 50 -18.91 -2.42 8.26
CA ALA A 50 -20.00 -3.37 8.46
C ALA A 50 -21.33 -2.65 8.16
N THR A 51 -21.99 -3.02 7.06
CA THR A 51 -23.30 -2.49 6.71
C THR A 51 -24.28 -3.00 7.76
N THR A 52 -24.54 -2.17 8.78
CA THR A 52 -25.56 -2.45 9.79
C THR A 52 -26.92 -2.24 9.13
N VAL A 53 -27.50 -3.31 8.58
CA VAL A 53 -28.88 -3.30 8.11
C VAL A 53 -29.78 -3.24 9.34
N ARG A 54 -30.22 -2.03 9.70
CA ARG A 54 -31.19 -1.83 10.78
C ARG A 54 -32.55 -2.37 10.30
N ARG A 55 -32.93 -3.57 10.75
CA ARG A 55 -34.28 -4.11 10.54
C ARG A 55 -35.27 -3.25 11.31
N VAL A 56 -36.24 -2.68 10.61
CA VAL A 56 -37.39 -1.99 11.20
C VAL A 56 -38.43 -3.05 11.53
N ALA A 57 -38.90 -3.06 12.78
CA ALA A 57 -39.99 -3.91 13.27
C ALA A 57 -41.35 -3.29 12.96
#